data_AF-W0BH00-F1
#
_entry.id   AF-W0BH00-F1
#
_cell.length_a   1.000
_cell.length_b   1.000
_cell.length_c   1.000
_cell.angle_alpha   90.00
_cell.angle_beta   90.00
_cell.angle_gamma   90.00
#
_symmetry.space_group_name_H-M   'P 1'
#
loop_
_entity.id
_entity.type
_entity.pdbx_description
1 polymer ?
#
loop_
_entity_poly.entity_id
_entity_poly.type
_entity_poly.pdbx_seq_one_letter_code
_entity_poly.pdbx_strand_id
1 'polypeptide(L)'
;MMSKQERCELKLIASPGSWRLYSARKADPRFKSFEQKVFQRDRYTCQFCGFQARLYQDVINLDGNYNNNRLANLVTACCFCSQCFFIESVGVGGYGGGTLVYLPELSQSELNSLCHVLFCAITNDTGYKNSAQTIYRSFKFRSQVVEEKYGEGTSDPAIFGHLLIDSGHIADEVSVKIFNNIRLLPSRAKFRKQIEHWAASALEEIAEK
;
A
#
# COMPACT_ATOMS: atom_id res chain seq x y z
N MET A 1 14.01 8.55 -23.95
CA MET A 1 13.47 9.54 -23.00
C MET A 1 12.07 9.10 -22.60
N MET A 2 11.91 8.49 -21.43
CA MET A 2 10.59 8.02 -20.95
C MET A 2 9.78 9.25 -20.51
N SER A 3 8.58 9.41 -21.06
CA SER A 3 7.62 10.41 -20.62
C SER A 3 7.44 10.29 -19.10
N LYS A 4 7.56 11.41 -18.38
CA LYS A 4 7.17 11.53 -16.97
C LYS A 4 5.67 11.23 -16.91
N GLN A 5 5.32 9.97 -16.76
CA GLN A 5 3.94 9.58 -16.51
C GLN A 5 3.63 10.11 -15.11
N GLU A 6 2.82 11.16 -15.01
CA GLU A 6 2.37 11.71 -13.74
C GLU A 6 1.70 10.58 -12.97
N ARG A 7 2.38 10.11 -11.92
CA ARG A 7 1.88 9.04 -11.05
C ARG A 7 0.72 9.59 -10.24
N CYS A 8 -0.25 8.74 -9.96
CA CYS A 8 -1.37 9.12 -9.11
C CYS A 8 -0.87 9.46 -7.70
N GLU A 9 -1.51 10.46 -7.09
CA GLU A 9 -1.24 10.82 -5.70
C GLU A 9 -1.73 9.70 -4.76
N LEU A 10 -0.90 9.32 -3.78
CA LEU A 10 -1.24 8.27 -2.81
C LEU A 10 -1.51 8.90 -1.44
N LYS A 11 -2.72 8.70 -0.93
CA LYS A 11 -3.17 9.22 0.37
C LYS A 11 -3.56 8.07 1.29
N LEU A 12 -3.44 8.31 2.60
CA LEU A 12 -4.02 7.44 3.62
C LEU A 12 -5.49 7.82 3.78
N ILE A 13 -6.37 6.84 3.61
CA ILE A 13 -7.82 7.04 3.67
C ILE A 13 -8.40 6.01 4.64
N ALA A 14 -9.21 6.52 5.56
CA ALA A 14 -10.12 5.72 6.38
C ALA A 14 -11.54 6.03 5.91
N SER A 15 -12.34 5.01 5.61
CA SER A 15 -13.72 5.25 5.20
C SER A 15 -14.67 4.15 5.64
N PRO A 16 -15.90 4.48 6.07
CA PRO A 16 -16.89 3.48 6.41
C PRO A 16 -17.32 2.69 5.17
N GLY A 17 -17.03 1.39 5.15
CA GLY A 17 -17.64 0.46 4.18
C GLY A 17 -17.01 0.40 2.78
N SER A 18 -16.07 1.28 2.43
CA SER A 18 -15.35 1.19 1.14
C SER A 18 -14.61 -0.13 0.98
N TRP A 19 -13.98 -0.62 2.05
CA TRP A 19 -13.35 -1.94 2.07
C TRP A 19 -14.33 -3.06 1.70
N ARG A 20 -15.56 -3.00 2.24
CA ARG A 20 -16.60 -4.00 1.96
C ARG A 20 -16.97 -4.01 0.48
N LEU A 21 -17.17 -2.84 -0.12
CA LEU A 21 -17.50 -2.70 -1.54
C LEU A 21 -16.34 -3.17 -2.44
N TYR A 22 -15.12 -2.76 -2.11
CA TYR A 22 -13.91 -3.18 -2.80
C TYR A 22 -13.73 -4.71 -2.76
N SER A 23 -13.84 -5.31 -1.57
CA SER A 23 -13.65 -6.74 -1.36
C SER A 23 -14.73 -7.56 -2.08
N ALA A 24 -15.99 -7.13 -1.99
CA ALA A 24 -17.09 -7.77 -2.71
C ALA A 24 -16.89 -7.70 -4.24
N ARG A 25 -16.45 -6.55 -4.76
CA ARG A 25 -16.15 -6.39 -6.20
C ARG A 25 -14.98 -7.27 -6.64
N LYS A 26 -13.93 -7.40 -5.82
CA LYS A 26 -12.79 -8.27 -6.13
C LYS A 26 -13.20 -9.75 -6.23
N ALA A 27 -14.22 -10.16 -5.48
CA ALA A 27 -14.78 -11.51 -5.57
C ALA A 27 -15.72 -11.72 -6.78
N ASP A 28 -16.23 -10.65 -7.41
CA ASP A 28 -17.18 -10.73 -8.51
C ASP A 28 -16.52 -11.28 -9.81
N PRO A 29 -16.99 -12.42 -10.35
CA PRO A 29 -16.49 -12.96 -11.62
C PRO A 29 -16.58 -11.99 -12.80
N ARG A 30 -17.60 -11.12 -12.84
CA ARG A 30 -17.78 -10.13 -13.93
C ARG A 30 -16.66 -9.10 -13.90
N PHE A 31 -16.21 -8.71 -12.71
CA PHE A 31 -15.15 -7.74 -12.54
C PHE A 31 -13.79 -8.28 -12.98
N LYS A 32 -13.52 -9.59 -12.87
CA LYS A 32 -12.25 -10.20 -13.31
C LYS A 32 -11.87 -9.87 -14.76
N SER A 33 -12.86 -9.81 -15.65
CA SER A 33 -12.63 -9.43 -17.05
C SER A 33 -12.21 -7.97 -17.21
N PHE A 34 -12.76 -7.07 -16.40
CA PHE A 34 -12.38 -5.66 -16.34
C PHE A 34 -11.03 -5.47 -15.68
N GLU A 35 -10.76 -6.22 -14.62
CA GLU A 35 -9.50 -6.22 -13.88
C GLU A 35 -8.30 -6.46 -14.81
N GLN A 36 -8.38 -7.49 -15.67
CA GLN A 36 -7.34 -7.77 -16.66
C GLN A 36 -7.13 -6.63 -17.66
N LYS A 37 -8.19 -5.93 -18.09
CA LYS A 37 -8.06 -4.76 -18.97
C LYS A 37 -7.33 -3.62 -18.29
N VAL A 38 -7.59 -3.37 -17.00
CA VAL A 38 -6.89 -2.35 -16.21
C VAL A 38 -5.40 -2.71 -16.09
N PHE A 39 -5.09 -3.96 -15.72
CA PHE A 39 -3.70 -4.43 -15.60
C PHE A 39 -2.95 -4.31 -16.93
N GLN A 40 -3.55 -4.70 -18.05
CA GLN A 40 -2.91 -4.59 -19.37
C GLN A 40 -2.67 -3.13 -19.77
N ARG A 41 -3.66 -2.25 -19.57
CA ARG A 41 -3.53 -0.81 -19.84
C ARG A 41 -2.36 -0.20 -19.07
N ASP A 42 -2.23 -0.58 -17.80
CA ASP A 42 -1.21 -0.06 -16.88
C ASP A 42 0.10 -0.86 -16.93
N ARG A 43 0.21 -1.83 -17.87
CA ARG A 43 1.37 -2.72 -18.05
C ARG A 43 1.76 -3.48 -16.78
N TYR A 44 0.78 -3.87 -15.98
CA TYR A 44 0.95 -4.54 -14.68
C TYR A 44 1.80 -3.73 -13.68
N THR A 45 1.80 -2.39 -13.83
CA THR A 45 2.58 -1.47 -13.01
C THR A 45 1.67 -0.67 -12.10
N CYS A 46 1.99 -0.65 -10.81
CA CYS A 46 1.34 0.19 -9.82
C CYS A 46 1.46 1.66 -10.20
N GLN A 47 0.32 2.35 -10.37
CA GLN A 47 0.26 3.76 -10.78
C GLN A 47 0.69 4.75 -9.69
N PHE A 48 1.01 4.26 -8.48
CA PHE A 48 1.45 5.07 -7.33
C PHE A 48 2.96 4.96 -7.10
N CYS A 49 3.46 3.77 -6.75
CA CYS A 49 4.88 3.55 -6.44
C CYS A 49 5.73 3.08 -7.63
N GLY A 50 5.10 2.64 -8.73
CA GLY A 50 5.79 2.13 -9.91
C GLY A 50 6.22 0.66 -9.84
N PHE A 51 5.85 -0.08 -8.80
CA PHE A 51 6.14 -1.51 -8.72
C PHE A 51 5.41 -2.30 -9.80
N GLN A 52 6.15 -3.08 -10.58
CA GLN A 52 5.63 -3.88 -11.68
C GLN A 52 5.72 -5.37 -11.34
N ALA A 53 4.60 -6.09 -11.48
CA ALA A 53 4.53 -7.53 -11.28
C ALA A 53 3.24 -8.08 -11.91
N ARG A 54 3.29 -9.30 -12.47
CA ARG A 54 2.11 -9.95 -13.06
C ARG A 54 1.15 -10.54 -12.03
N LEU A 55 1.60 -10.74 -10.81
CA LEU A 55 0.83 -11.36 -9.71
C LEU A 55 0.66 -10.39 -8.55
N TYR A 56 -0.45 -10.54 -7.84
CA TYR A 56 -0.79 -9.82 -6.61
C TYR A 56 -0.95 -8.30 -6.77
N GLN A 57 -1.24 -7.83 -7.99
CA GLN A 57 -1.75 -6.48 -8.20
C GLN A 57 -3.24 -6.41 -7.82
N ASP A 58 -3.66 -5.21 -7.44
CA ASP A 58 -5.04 -4.84 -7.10
C ASP A 58 -5.51 -3.73 -8.06
N VAL A 59 -6.83 -3.54 -8.14
CA VAL A 59 -7.45 -2.42 -8.88
C VAL A 59 -8.17 -1.50 -7.90
N ILE A 60 -7.82 -0.21 -7.88
CA ILE A 60 -8.37 0.78 -6.95
C ILE A 60 -9.13 1.87 -7.70
N ASN A 61 -10.10 2.49 -7.03
CA ASN A 61 -10.87 3.63 -7.53
C ASN A 61 -10.20 4.93 -7.07
N LEU A 62 -9.85 5.81 -8.01
CA LEU A 62 -9.16 7.06 -7.71
C LEU A 62 -10.03 8.02 -6.88
N ASP A 63 -11.33 8.06 -7.15
CA ASP A 63 -12.28 8.89 -6.43
C ASP A 63 -12.74 8.33 -5.07
N GLY A 64 -12.23 7.14 -4.67
CA GLY A 64 -12.67 6.44 -3.46
C GLY A 64 -14.11 5.90 -3.51
N ASN A 65 -14.85 6.10 -4.61
CA ASN A 65 -16.20 5.62 -4.79
C ASN A 65 -16.20 4.28 -5.54
N TYR A 66 -16.29 3.18 -4.78
CA TYR A 66 -16.28 1.82 -5.32
C TYR A 66 -17.54 1.40 -6.09
N ASN A 67 -18.55 2.29 -6.19
CA ASN A 67 -19.66 2.13 -7.13
C ASN A 67 -19.32 2.71 -8.53
N ASN A 68 -18.39 3.67 -8.63
CA ASN A 68 -17.96 4.27 -9.89
C ASN A 68 -16.87 3.43 -10.57
N ASN A 69 -17.25 2.32 -11.20
CA ASN A 69 -16.32 1.38 -11.85
C ASN A 69 -16.01 1.72 -13.32
N ARG A 70 -16.04 3.01 -13.69
CA ARG A 70 -15.63 3.46 -15.03
C ARG A 70 -14.13 3.22 -15.22
N LEU A 71 -13.72 2.75 -16.39
CA LEU A 71 -12.32 2.37 -16.65
C LEU A 71 -11.32 3.50 -16.34
N ALA A 72 -11.68 4.76 -16.63
CA ALA A 72 -10.85 5.94 -16.34
C ALA A 72 -10.64 6.20 -14.83
N ASN A 73 -11.52 5.69 -13.96
CA ASN A 73 -11.40 5.81 -12.50
C ASN A 73 -10.64 4.63 -11.86
N LEU A 74 -10.45 3.55 -12.61
CA LEU A 74 -9.79 2.35 -12.13
C LEU A 74 -8.31 2.37 -12.48
N VAL A 75 -7.44 2.10 -11.50
CA VAL A 75 -5.98 2.03 -11.70
C VAL A 75 -5.38 0.81 -11.01
N THR A 76 -4.28 0.32 -11.57
CA THR A 76 -3.48 -0.77 -11.00
C THR A 76 -2.70 -0.26 -9.79
N ALA A 77 -2.75 -0.99 -8.69
CA ALA A 77 -2.03 -0.71 -7.45
C ALA A 77 -1.39 -1.99 -6.91
N CYS A 78 -0.17 -1.91 -6.38
CA CYS A 78 0.39 -3.02 -5.61
C CYS A 78 -0.27 -3.10 -4.23
N CYS A 79 -0.15 -4.25 -3.56
CA CYS A 79 -0.76 -4.47 -2.26
C CYS A 79 -0.26 -3.53 -1.15
N PHE A 80 0.88 -2.86 -1.31
CA PHE A 80 1.35 -1.83 -0.36
C PHE A 80 0.63 -0.49 -0.56
N CYS A 81 0.31 -0.14 -1.81
CA CYS A 81 -0.41 1.09 -2.15
C CYS A 81 -1.93 0.91 -1.99
N SER A 82 -2.49 -0.24 -2.37
CA SER A 82 -3.94 -0.49 -2.28
C SER A 82 -4.44 -0.41 -0.84
N GLN A 83 -3.69 -0.96 0.13
CA GLN A 83 -4.05 -0.92 1.54
C GLN A 83 -4.07 0.49 2.15
N CYS A 84 -3.45 1.49 1.50
CA CYS A 84 -3.51 2.88 1.96
C CYS A 84 -4.92 3.48 1.83
N PHE A 85 -5.78 2.90 1.00
CA PHE A 85 -7.16 3.37 0.78
C PHE A 85 -8.18 2.84 1.82
N PHE A 86 -7.73 1.94 2.70
CA PHE A 86 -8.58 1.23 3.67
C PHE A 86 -7.85 1.01 4.99
N ILE A 87 -7.27 2.07 5.55
CA ILE A 87 -6.37 1.91 6.71
C ILE A 87 -7.08 1.22 7.89
N GLU A 88 -8.39 1.46 8.06
CA GLU A 88 -9.20 0.83 9.11
C GLU A 88 -9.29 -0.70 8.98
N SER A 89 -9.04 -1.21 7.78
CA SER A 89 -9.13 -2.64 7.46
C SER A 89 -7.75 -3.32 7.41
N VAL A 90 -6.66 -2.57 7.55
CA VAL A 90 -5.29 -3.11 7.45
C VAL A 90 -4.97 -4.01 8.64
N GLY A 91 -4.58 -5.26 8.37
CA GLY A 91 -4.28 -6.26 9.38
C GLY A 91 -5.53 -7.00 9.90
N VAL A 92 -6.73 -6.54 9.58
CA VAL A 92 -8.01 -7.15 9.98
C VAL A 92 -8.41 -8.25 9.00
N GLY A 93 -8.85 -9.40 9.51
CA GLY A 93 -9.34 -10.51 8.66
C GLY A 93 -8.30 -11.06 7.68
N GLY A 94 -7.00 -10.87 7.95
CA GLY A 94 -5.91 -11.29 7.07
C GLY A 94 -5.64 -10.37 5.87
N TYR A 95 -6.30 -9.21 5.79
CA TYR A 95 -6.03 -8.22 4.74
C TYR A 95 -4.76 -7.42 5.03
N GLY A 96 -3.71 -7.64 4.24
CA GLY A 96 -2.49 -6.85 4.26
C GLY A 96 -1.85 -6.75 5.65
N GLY A 97 -1.21 -5.63 5.92
CA GLY A 97 -0.64 -5.32 7.23
C GLY A 97 0.41 -4.23 7.17
N GLY A 98 0.52 -3.48 8.25
CA GLY A 98 1.50 -2.42 8.38
C GLY A 98 1.47 -1.76 9.74
N THR A 99 2.27 -0.71 9.87
CA THR A 99 2.35 0.12 11.08
C THR A 99 2.41 1.58 10.61
N LEU A 100 1.66 2.46 11.26
CA LEU A 100 1.76 3.90 11.02
C LEU A 100 3.04 4.43 11.65
N VAL A 101 3.77 5.23 10.88
CA VAL A 101 5.07 5.79 11.28
C VAL A 101 5.15 7.27 10.90
N TYR A 102 5.89 8.05 11.69
CA TYR A 102 6.21 9.43 11.34
C TYR A 102 7.44 9.47 10.42
N LEU A 103 7.28 9.92 9.18
CA LEU A 103 8.32 9.91 8.14
C LEU A 103 8.14 11.10 7.18
N PRO A 104 8.59 12.30 7.57
CA PRO A 104 8.53 13.50 6.72
C PRO A 104 9.46 13.44 5.49
N GLU A 105 10.53 12.64 5.55
CA GLU A 105 11.58 12.62 4.53
C GLU A 105 11.19 11.87 3.25
N LEU A 106 10.15 11.02 3.30
CA LEU A 106 9.68 10.23 2.17
C LEU A 106 8.16 10.37 2.02
N SER A 107 7.70 10.45 0.78
CA SER A 107 6.28 10.26 0.46
C SER A 107 5.85 8.80 0.65
N GLN A 108 4.53 8.55 0.72
CA GLN A 108 4.01 7.18 0.81
C GLN A 108 4.41 6.31 -0.39
N SER A 109 4.41 6.90 -1.60
CA SER A 109 4.79 6.20 -2.83
C SER A 109 6.28 5.81 -2.83
N GLU A 110 7.15 6.72 -2.38
CA GLU A 110 8.59 6.45 -2.24
C GLU A 110 8.84 5.37 -1.19
N LEU A 111 8.23 5.49 0.00
CA LEU A 111 8.34 4.48 1.04
C LEU A 111 7.91 3.09 0.54
N ASN A 112 6.78 3.01 -0.16
CA ASN A 112 6.28 1.73 -0.68
C ASN A 112 7.23 1.14 -1.74
N SER A 113 7.74 1.96 -2.67
CA SER A 113 8.72 1.51 -3.66
C SER A 113 10.01 1.02 -3.01
N LEU A 114 10.52 1.73 -2.00
CA LEU A 114 11.69 1.35 -1.24
C LEU A 114 11.47 0.03 -0.49
N CYS A 115 10.29 -0.16 0.13
CA CYS A 115 9.97 -1.41 0.82
C CYS A 115 9.96 -2.63 -0.12
N HIS A 116 9.55 -2.49 -1.39
CA HIS A 116 9.69 -3.58 -2.36
C HIS A 116 11.16 -4.01 -2.53
N VAL A 117 12.08 -3.03 -2.65
CA VAL A 117 13.52 -3.30 -2.78
C VAL A 117 14.10 -3.89 -1.50
N LEU A 118 13.79 -3.28 -0.35
CA LEU A 118 14.26 -3.76 0.95
C LEU A 118 13.82 -5.21 1.19
N PHE A 119 12.56 -5.54 0.93
CA PHE A 119 12.05 -6.90 1.16
C PHE A 119 12.63 -7.92 0.19
N CYS A 120 12.88 -7.55 -1.08
CA CYS A 120 13.61 -8.40 -2.01
C CYS A 120 15.02 -8.72 -1.50
N ALA A 121 15.79 -7.69 -1.11
CA ALA A 121 17.14 -7.85 -0.58
C ALA A 121 17.19 -8.69 0.72
N ILE A 122 16.18 -8.55 1.58
CA ILE A 122 16.10 -9.31 2.84
C ILE A 122 15.77 -10.79 2.57
N THR A 123 14.89 -11.07 1.60
CA THR A 123 14.42 -12.43 1.31
C THR A 123 15.44 -13.23 0.51
N ASN A 124 16.09 -12.61 -0.48
CA ASN A 124 17.07 -13.29 -1.34
C ASN A 124 18.49 -13.34 -0.76
N ASP A 125 18.73 -12.64 0.36
CA ASP A 125 20.02 -12.61 1.06
C ASP A 125 21.24 -12.33 0.15
N THR A 126 21.10 -11.37 -0.77
CA THR A 126 22.12 -11.04 -1.76
C THR A 126 23.28 -10.18 -1.20
N GLY A 127 23.62 -10.36 0.09
CA GLY A 127 24.65 -9.59 0.80
C GLY A 127 24.20 -8.25 1.42
N TYR A 128 23.02 -7.73 1.04
CA TYR A 128 22.48 -6.46 1.57
C TYR A 128 21.43 -6.63 2.68
N LYS A 129 21.15 -7.87 3.10
CA LYS A 129 20.09 -8.20 4.06
C LYS A 129 20.18 -7.41 5.36
N ASN A 130 21.38 -7.33 5.95
CA ASN A 130 21.57 -6.63 7.22
C ASN A 130 21.30 -5.13 7.08
N SER A 131 21.84 -4.49 6.04
CA SER A 131 21.58 -3.07 5.76
C SER A 131 20.09 -2.80 5.52
N ALA A 132 19.43 -3.65 4.73
CA ALA A 132 18.01 -3.52 4.46
C ALA A 132 17.14 -3.72 5.72
N GLN A 133 17.50 -4.67 6.59
CA GLN A 133 16.84 -4.86 7.88
C GLN A 133 17.02 -3.66 8.81
N THR A 134 18.22 -3.10 8.88
CA THR A 134 18.50 -1.92 9.72
C THR A 134 17.66 -0.74 9.27
N ILE A 135 17.64 -0.43 7.97
CA ILE A 135 16.80 0.65 7.41
C ILE A 135 15.33 0.43 7.74
N TYR A 136 14.79 -0.77 7.51
CA TYR A 136 13.39 -1.07 7.78
C TYR A 136 13.03 -0.97 9.28
N ARG A 137 13.93 -1.44 10.17
CA ARG A 137 13.75 -1.32 11.62
C ARG A 137 13.78 0.14 12.06
N SER A 138 14.66 0.96 11.49
CA SER A 138 14.71 2.40 11.76
C SER A 138 13.41 3.09 11.38
N PHE A 139 12.78 2.72 10.26
CA PHE A 139 11.44 3.23 9.92
C PHE A 139 10.39 2.75 10.91
N LYS A 140 10.39 1.45 11.25
CA LYS A 140 9.41 0.87 12.17
C LYS A 140 9.47 1.52 13.55
N PHE A 141 10.67 1.87 14.05
CA PHE A 141 10.85 2.53 15.35
C PHE A 141 10.14 3.89 15.44
N ARG A 142 9.89 4.55 14.30
CA ARG A 142 9.15 5.82 14.25
C ARG A 142 7.65 5.68 14.46
N SER A 143 7.15 4.47 14.75
CA SER A 143 5.78 4.26 15.22
C SER A 143 5.55 4.89 16.60
N GLN A 144 6.59 4.94 17.45
CA GLN A 144 6.51 5.53 18.79
C GLN A 144 6.08 6.99 18.75
N VAL A 145 6.56 7.76 17.76
CA VAL A 145 6.18 9.17 17.57
C VAL A 145 4.68 9.33 17.27
N VAL A 146 4.08 8.35 16.60
CA VAL A 146 2.62 8.34 16.36
C VAL A 146 1.88 8.09 17.67
N GLU A 147 2.33 7.11 18.45
CA GLU A 147 1.70 6.76 19.73
C GLU A 147 1.85 7.85 20.79
N GLU A 148 3.01 8.52 20.86
CA GLU A 148 3.22 9.68 21.74
C GLU A 148 2.26 10.82 21.42
N LYS A 149 1.90 10.99 20.15
CA LYS A 149 1.04 12.09 19.69
C LYS A 149 -0.45 11.78 19.81
N TYR A 150 -0.86 10.54 19.52
CA TYR A 150 -2.27 10.17 19.39
C TYR A 150 -2.76 9.16 20.44
N GLY A 151 -1.86 8.55 21.20
CA GLY A 151 -2.16 7.58 22.26
C GLY A 151 -1.53 6.20 22.01
N GLU A 152 -1.40 5.41 23.07
CA GLU A 152 -0.85 4.05 22.98
C GLU A 152 -1.66 3.17 22.01
N GLY A 153 -0.97 2.39 21.17
CA GLY A 153 -1.58 1.51 20.17
C GLY A 153 -2.08 2.20 18.90
N THR A 154 -2.05 3.52 18.83
CA THR A 154 -2.49 4.27 17.63
C THR A 154 -1.54 4.16 16.42
N SER A 155 -0.39 3.48 16.58
CA SER A 155 0.41 3.07 15.43
C SER A 155 -0.20 1.90 14.66
N ASP A 156 -1.17 1.18 15.23
CA ASP A 156 -1.96 0.19 14.51
C ASP A 156 -2.94 0.90 13.57
N PRO A 157 -2.85 0.68 12.24
CA PRO A 157 -3.70 1.36 11.27
C PRO A 157 -5.19 1.05 11.45
N ALA A 158 -5.56 -0.13 11.94
CA ALA A 158 -6.96 -0.47 12.19
C ALA A 158 -7.53 0.38 13.32
N ILE A 159 -6.79 0.48 14.44
CA ILE A 159 -7.18 1.31 15.58
C ILE A 159 -7.26 2.78 15.16
N PHE A 160 -6.23 3.30 14.50
CA PHE A 160 -6.21 4.68 14.04
C PHE A 160 -7.34 4.99 13.04
N GLY A 161 -7.57 4.10 12.08
CA GLY A 161 -8.63 4.25 11.08
C GLY A 161 -10.02 4.26 11.71
N HIS A 162 -10.28 3.39 12.68
CA HIS A 162 -11.54 3.38 13.42
C HIS A 162 -11.71 4.64 14.27
N LEU A 163 -10.67 5.11 14.97
CA LEU A 163 -10.73 6.37 15.72
C LEU A 163 -11.12 7.56 14.82
N LEU A 164 -10.59 7.61 13.60
CA LEU A 164 -10.97 8.65 12.65
C LEU A 164 -12.42 8.54 12.21
N ILE A 165 -12.89 7.34 11.90
CA ILE A 165 -14.28 7.10 11.51
C ILE A 165 -15.25 7.47 12.65
N ASP A 166 -14.92 7.07 13.88
CA ASP A 166 -15.75 7.29 15.07
C ASP A 166 -15.80 8.77 15.47
N SER A 167 -14.75 9.54 15.15
CA SER A 167 -14.73 11.00 15.34
C SER A 167 -15.69 11.77 14.43
N GLY A 168 -16.33 11.09 13.47
CA GLY A 168 -17.35 11.64 12.58
C GLY A 168 -16.82 12.09 11.22
N HIS A 169 -17.56 12.97 10.53
CA HIS A 169 -17.15 13.49 9.23
C HIS A 169 -15.96 14.44 9.38
N ILE A 170 -14.74 13.89 9.31
CA ILE A 170 -13.52 14.67 9.20
C ILE A 170 -13.50 15.28 7.79
N ALA A 171 -13.59 16.61 7.70
CA ALA A 171 -13.38 17.31 6.43
C ALA A 171 -11.99 16.96 5.86
N ASP A 172 -11.85 16.87 4.54
CA ASP A 172 -10.61 16.47 3.87
C ASP A 172 -9.39 17.27 4.36
N GLU A 173 -9.56 18.56 4.64
CA GLU A 173 -8.51 19.44 5.19
C GLU A 173 -7.97 18.97 6.55
N VAL A 174 -8.84 18.47 7.41
CA VAL A 174 -8.47 17.96 8.74
C VAL A 174 -7.79 16.60 8.61
N SER A 175 -8.27 15.75 7.70
CA SER A 175 -7.62 14.46 7.39
C SER A 175 -6.18 14.67 6.89
N VAL A 176 -5.96 15.64 6.00
CA VAL A 176 -4.62 16.02 5.51
C VAL A 176 -3.72 16.48 6.65
N LYS A 177 -4.24 17.26 7.60
CA LYS A 177 -3.46 17.72 8.78
C LYS A 177 -3.11 16.56 9.71
N ILE A 178 -4.03 15.62 9.92
CA ILE A 178 -3.80 14.46 10.79
C ILE A 178 -2.72 13.57 10.18
N PHE A 179 -2.83 13.25 8.88
CA PHE A 179 -1.86 12.41 8.18
C PHE A 179 -0.61 13.15 7.71
N ASN A 180 -0.43 14.42 8.10
CA ASN A 180 0.74 15.17 7.71
C ASN A 180 2.00 14.46 8.23
N ASN A 181 2.88 14.07 7.30
CA ASN A 181 4.09 13.29 7.56
C ASN A 181 3.89 11.90 8.20
N ILE A 182 2.65 11.41 8.33
CA ILE A 182 2.38 10.02 8.70
C ILE A 182 2.37 9.16 7.45
N ARG A 183 2.99 7.99 7.53
CA ARG A 183 3.04 6.99 6.46
C ARG A 183 2.63 5.62 7.00
N LEU A 184 2.03 4.80 6.15
CA LEU A 184 1.78 3.40 6.42
C LEU A 184 3.00 2.57 5.97
N LEU A 185 3.81 2.10 6.91
CA LEU A 185 4.92 1.20 6.64
C LEU A 185 4.38 -0.23 6.43
N PRO A 186 4.52 -0.85 5.24
CA PRO A 186 4.02 -2.20 5.01
C PRO A 186 4.74 -3.24 5.87
N SER A 187 4.01 -4.26 6.32
CA SER A 187 4.54 -5.35 7.14
C SER A 187 5.14 -6.47 6.31
N ARG A 188 6.46 -6.66 6.40
CA ARG A 188 7.14 -7.79 5.73
C ARG A 188 6.51 -9.14 6.09
N ALA A 189 6.14 -9.33 7.35
CA ALA A 189 5.62 -10.60 7.84
C ALA A 189 4.24 -10.93 7.25
N LYS A 190 3.36 -9.93 7.09
CA LYS A 190 2.01 -10.12 6.56
C LYS A 190 2.00 -10.29 5.03
N PHE A 191 3.01 -9.78 4.33
CA PHE A 191 3.18 -9.91 2.88
C PHE A 191 4.18 -11.01 2.48
N ARG A 192 4.51 -11.93 3.39
CA ARG A 192 5.52 -12.98 3.17
C ARG A 192 5.31 -13.75 1.88
N LYS A 193 4.08 -14.22 1.62
CA LYS A 193 3.74 -15.02 0.43
C LYS A 193 4.01 -14.27 -0.87
N GLN A 194 3.59 -13.00 -0.95
CA GLN A 194 3.76 -12.16 -2.12
C GLN A 194 5.24 -11.87 -2.36
N ILE A 195 5.97 -11.51 -1.29
CA ILE A 195 7.40 -11.20 -1.35
C ILE A 195 8.20 -12.42 -1.80
N GLU A 196 7.96 -13.61 -1.25
CA GLU A 196 8.66 -14.83 -1.65
C GLU A 196 8.46 -15.15 -3.15
N HIS A 197 7.23 -15.00 -3.65
CA HIS A 197 6.95 -15.18 -5.09
C HIS A 197 7.65 -14.16 -5.98
N TRP A 198 7.59 -12.87 -5.63
CA TRP A 198 8.25 -11.82 -6.40
C TRP A 198 9.78 -11.95 -6.35
N ALA A 199 10.32 -12.35 -5.19
CA ALA A 199 11.75 -12.52 -4.99
C ALA A 199 12.30 -13.71 -5.79
N ALA A 200 11.54 -14.82 -5.87
CA ALA A 200 11.86 -15.95 -6.74
C ALA A 200 11.83 -15.55 -8.22
N SER A 201 10.77 -14.86 -8.66
CA SER A 201 10.65 -14.40 -10.06
C SER A 201 11.79 -13.45 -10.45
N ALA A 202 12.22 -12.57 -9.53
CA ALA A 202 13.32 -11.66 -9.77
C ALA A 202 14.68 -12.36 -9.93
N LEU A 203 14.91 -13.47 -9.22
CA LEU A 203 16.14 -14.26 -9.39
C LEU A 203 16.18 -14.97 -10.75
N GLU A 204 15.03 -15.50 -11.21
CA GLU A 204 14.89 -16.11 -12.54
C GLU A 204 15.21 -15.09 -13.64
N GLU A 205 14.64 -13.88 -13.57
CA GLU A 205 14.91 -12.81 -14.55
C GLU A 205 16.36 -12.32 -14.57
N ILE A 206 17.07 -12.39 -13.44
CA ILE A 206 18.51 -12.05 -13.36
C ILE A 206 19.36 -13.18 -13.94
N ALA A 207 18.97 -14.44 -13.73
CA ALA A 207 19.70 -15.60 -14.21
C ALA A 207 19.56 -15.83 -15.73
N GLU A 208 18.48 -15.38 -16.34
CA GLU A 208 18.24 -15.44 -17.79
C GLU A 208 18.95 -14.34 -18.60
N LYS A 209 19.64 -13.40 -17.93
CA LYS A 209 20.44 -12.33 -18.56
C LYS A 209 21.94 -12.61 -18.47
#